data_AF-A0A7W9A0F8-F1
#
_entry.id   AF-A0A7W9A0F8-F1
#
_cell.length_a   1.000
_cell.length_b   1.000
_cell.length_c   1.000
_cell.angle_alpha   90.00
_cell.angle_beta   90.00
_cell.angle_gamma   90.00
#
_symmetry.space_group_name_H-M   'P 1'
#
loop_
_entity.id
_entity.type
_entity.pdbx_description
1 polymer ?
#
loop_
_entity_poly.entity_id
_entity_poly.type
_entity_poly.pdbx_seq_one_letter_code
_entity_poly.pdbx_strand_id
1 'polypeptide(L)'
;MNQPANNVRGTRAPTTEEVIEARRTRQVKSVELAALRHTATGWRNAGVISAGIALLGGVTAGRDILGDLDDPIRTIVLILLGTGVIAGFLAVAFAVRASIGWPANAATHDPMSLARWEQREVTLGVRLIQWSMTLAGLAIGSILVALALSLPAPTSDRVLIHTVSEGSYCSADIALDKEFAHLSVGSLSVKIPREDISSISSVAVCP
;
A
#
# COMPACT_ATOMS: atom_id res chain seq x y z
N MET A 1 14.44 -13.95 -67.22
CA MET A 1 13.64 -14.25 -66.01
C MET A 1 14.47 -15.19 -65.16
N ASN A 2 15.13 -14.67 -64.12
CA ASN A 2 16.03 -15.47 -63.26
C ASN A 2 15.29 -15.86 -61.98
N GLN A 3 15.18 -17.17 -61.77
CA GLN A 3 14.58 -17.79 -60.59
C GLN A 3 15.59 -17.70 -59.43
N PRO A 4 15.23 -17.13 -58.27
CA PRO A 4 16.16 -17.08 -57.14
C PRO A 4 16.40 -18.50 -56.61
N ALA A 5 17.67 -18.91 -56.60
CA ALA A 5 18.12 -20.18 -56.05
C ALA A 5 17.73 -20.26 -54.57
N ASN A 6 16.86 -21.22 -54.26
CA ASN A 6 16.38 -21.51 -52.92
C ASN A 6 17.52 -22.20 -52.15
N ASN A 7 18.29 -21.41 -51.40
CA ASN A 7 19.45 -21.88 -50.65
C ASN A 7 18.95 -22.59 -49.38
N VAL A 8 18.61 -23.87 -49.52
CA VAL A 8 18.25 -24.76 -48.42
C VAL A 8 19.50 -24.96 -47.56
N ARG A 9 19.69 -24.11 -46.55
CA ARG A 9 20.66 -24.37 -45.47
C ARG A 9 20.25 -25.69 -44.83
N GLY A 10 21.00 -26.75 -45.11
CA GLY A 10 20.87 -28.02 -44.43
C GLY A 10 21.00 -27.78 -42.93
N THR A 11 19.91 -27.90 -42.20
CA THR A 11 19.93 -27.93 -40.73
C THR A 11 20.65 -29.22 -40.35
N ARG A 12 21.94 -29.10 -40.01
CA ARG A 12 22.71 -30.20 -39.42
C ARG A 12 21.94 -30.71 -38.20
N ALA A 13 21.91 -32.03 -38.02
CA ALA A 13 21.37 -32.61 -36.80
C ALA A 13 22.10 -32.01 -35.58
N PRO A 14 21.36 -31.54 -34.55
CA PRO A 14 21.96 -30.91 -33.39
C PRO A 14 22.92 -31.87 -32.71
N THR A 15 24.05 -31.35 -32.25
CA THR A 15 25.05 -32.16 -31.56
C THR A 15 24.53 -32.60 -30.19
N THR A 16 25.05 -33.69 -29.65
CA THR A 16 24.67 -34.19 -28.31
C THR A 16 24.89 -33.13 -27.23
N GLU A 17 25.93 -32.31 -27.36
CA GLU A 17 26.22 -31.19 -26.47
C GLU A 17 25.13 -30.10 -26.54
N GLU A 18 24.71 -29.70 -27.74
CA GLU A 18 23.61 -28.72 -27.93
C GLU A 18 22.29 -29.22 -27.33
N VAL A 19 22.01 -30.53 -27.46
CA VAL A 19 20.80 -31.14 -26.87
C VAL A 19 20.86 -31.15 -25.33
N ILE A 20 22.04 -31.42 -24.76
CA ILE A 20 22.26 -31.40 -23.31
C ILE A 20 22.13 -29.97 -22.76
N GLU A 21 22.74 -28.99 -23.44
CA GLU A 21 22.66 -27.59 -23.05
C GLU A 21 21.23 -27.06 -23.11
N ALA A 22 20.50 -27.36 -24.19
CA ALA A 22 19.08 -27.00 -24.35
C ALA A 22 18.19 -27.64 -23.27
N ARG A 23 18.48 -28.90 -22.86
CA ARG A 23 17.78 -29.52 -21.71
C ARG A 23 18.09 -28.79 -20.41
N ARG A 24 19.35 -28.44 -20.17
CA ARG A 24 19.76 -27.73 -18.95
C ARG A 24 19.07 -26.36 -18.87
N THR A 25 19.02 -25.59 -19.96
CA THR A 25 18.30 -24.30 -19.98
C THR A 25 16.80 -24.48 -19.76
N ARG A 26 16.17 -25.50 -20.34
CA ARG A 26 14.75 -25.80 -20.09
C ARG A 26 14.48 -26.17 -18.64
N GLN A 27 15.35 -26.96 -18.02
CA GLN A 27 15.22 -27.32 -16.61
C GLN A 27 15.32 -26.09 -15.71
N VAL A 28 16.32 -25.21 -15.93
CA VAL A 28 16.47 -23.96 -15.16
C VAL A 28 15.22 -23.08 -15.31
N LYS A 29 14.74 -22.86 -16.55
CA LYS A 29 13.50 -22.10 -16.80
C LYS A 29 12.29 -22.70 -16.07
N SER A 30 12.15 -24.02 -16.04
CA SER A 30 11.02 -24.67 -15.37
C SER A 30 11.04 -24.48 -13.85
N VAL A 31 12.22 -24.50 -13.24
CA VAL A 31 12.41 -24.26 -11.80
C VAL A 31 12.14 -22.79 -11.46
N GLU A 32 12.64 -21.85 -12.26
CA GLU A 32 12.38 -20.41 -12.09
C GLU A 32 10.89 -20.08 -12.24
N LEU A 33 10.21 -20.69 -13.22
CA LEU A 33 8.76 -20.53 -13.40
C LEU A 33 7.95 -21.09 -12.23
N ALA A 34 8.38 -22.20 -11.63
CA ALA A 34 7.73 -22.76 -10.44
C ALA A 34 7.91 -21.83 -9.23
N ALA A 35 9.11 -21.29 -9.02
CA ALA A 35 9.39 -20.32 -7.98
C ALA A 35 8.56 -19.04 -8.15
N LEU A 36 8.49 -18.49 -9.38
CA LEU A 36 7.66 -17.33 -9.71
C LEU A 36 6.18 -17.56 -9.43
N ARG A 37 5.65 -18.74 -9.79
CA ARG A 37 4.25 -19.10 -9.49
C ARG A 37 4.01 -19.18 -7.98
N HIS A 38 4.94 -19.76 -7.23
CA HIS A 38 4.85 -19.84 -5.77
C HIS A 38 4.86 -18.44 -5.13
N THR A 39 5.73 -17.55 -5.59
CA THR A 39 5.77 -16.14 -5.17
C THR A 39 4.47 -15.43 -5.52
N ALA A 40 3.95 -15.62 -6.74
CA ALA A 40 2.68 -15.03 -7.18
C ALA A 40 1.48 -15.49 -6.34
N THR A 41 1.43 -16.77 -5.95
CA THR A 41 0.41 -17.26 -5.00
C THR A 41 0.56 -16.64 -3.61
N GLY A 42 1.78 -16.43 -3.14
CA GLY A 42 2.05 -15.72 -1.88
C GLY A 42 1.53 -14.28 -1.92
N TRP A 43 1.78 -13.54 -3.00
CA TRP A 43 1.29 -12.18 -3.20
C TRP A 43 -0.24 -12.11 -3.33
N ARG A 44 -0.87 -13.08 -4.00
CA ARG A 44 -2.34 -13.19 -4.05
C ARG A 44 -2.93 -13.34 -2.65
N ASN A 45 -2.37 -14.22 -1.84
CA ASN A 45 -2.86 -14.45 -0.47
C ASN A 45 -2.60 -13.22 0.41
N ALA A 46 -1.42 -12.61 0.31
CA ALA A 46 -1.08 -11.39 1.03
C ALA A 46 -2.01 -10.22 0.66
N GLY A 47 -2.34 -10.06 -0.63
CA GLY A 47 -3.28 -9.03 -1.10
C GLY A 47 -4.71 -9.23 -0.62
N VAL A 48 -5.18 -10.48 -0.55
CA VAL A 48 -6.50 -10.80 0.03
C VAL A 48 -6.51 -10.54 1.53
N ILE A 49 -5.44 -10.89 2.23
CA ILE A 49 -5.31 -10.64 3.69
C ILE A 49 -5.26 -9.14 3.98
N SER A 50 -4.46 -8.36 3.25
CA SER A 50 -4.36 -6.91 3.45
C SER A 50 -5.65 -6.19 3.11
N ALA A 51 -6.34 -6.58 2.03
CA ALA A 51 -7.67 -6.08 1.71
C ALA A 51 -8.69 -6.44 2.79
N GLY A 52 -8.63 -7.66 3.32
CA GLY A 52 -9.48 -8.11 4.43
C GLY A 52 -9.24 -7.31 5.71
N ILE A 53 -7.98 -7.03 6.07
CA ILE A 53 -7.63 -6.20 7.24
C ILE A 53 -8.09 -4.76 7.04
N ALA A 54 -7.89 -4.18 5.86
CA ALA A 54 -8.33 -2.83 5.56
C ALA A 54 -9.87 -2.70 5.62
N LEU A 55 -10.60 -3.69 5.09
CA LEU A 55 -12.06 -3.73 5.14
C LEU A 55 -12.57 -3.98 6.56
N LEU A 56 -11.99 -4.92 7.31
CA LEU A 56 -12.40 -5.20 8.68
C LEU A 56 -12.12 -4.01 9.60
N GLY A 57 -10.91 -3.45 9.55
CA GLY A 57 -10.55 -2.27 10.33
C GLY A 57 -11.41 -1.05 9.97
N GLY A 58 -11.67 -0.82 8.68
CA GLY A 58 -12.52 0.29 8.23
C GLY A 58 -14.00 0.13 8.61
N VAL A 59 -14.53 -1.09 8.65
CA VAL A 59 -15.95 -1.32 8.96
C VAL A 59 -16.22 -1.37 10.46
N THR A 60 -15.33 -1.97 11.26
CA THR A 60 -15.58 -2.13 12.70
C THR A 60 -15.06 -0.96 13.53
N ALA A 61 -13.97 -0.31 13.11
CA ALA A 61 -13.39 0.81 13.85
C ALA A 61 -13.68 2.17 13.16
N GLY A 62 -13.92 2.18 11.85
CA GLY A 62 -14.01 3.41 11.09
C GLY A 62 -15.24 4.26 11.38
N ARG A 63 -16.37 3.71 11.84
CA ARG A 63 -17.56 4.54 12.05
C ARG A 63 -17.44 5.46 13.27
N ASP A 64 -16.89 4.92 14.36
CA ASP A 64 -16.69 5.68 15.59
C ASP A 64 -15.42 6.54 15.49
N ILE A 65 -14.32 6.00 14.93
CA ILE A 65 -13.06 6.74 14.80
C ILE A 65 -13.17 7.88 13.78
N LEU A 66 -13.76 7.65 12.60
CA LEU A 66 -13.88 8.72 11.58
C LEU A 66 -14.98 9.74 11.93
N GLY A 67 -15.86 9.43 12.89
CA GLY A 67 -16.90 10.35 13.36
C GLY A 67 -16.33 11.49 14.20
N ASP A 68 -15.28 11.21 14.97
CA ASP A 68 -14.61 12.18 15.87
C ASP A 68 -13.47 12.96 15.18
N LEU A 69 -13.12 12.62 13.94
CA LEU A 69 -12.11 13.35 13.18
C LEU A 69 -12.68 14.66 12.61
N ASP A 70 -11.87 15.72 12.71
CA ASP A 70 -12.16 16.99 12.05
C ASP A 70 -12.37 16.78 10.53
N ASP A 71 -13.38 17.45 9.96
CA ASP A 71 -13.82 17.27 8.56
C ASP A 71 -12.69 17.27 7.51
N PRO A 72 -11.68 18.17 7.57
CA PRO A 72 -10.57 18.14 6.62
C PRO A 72 -9.69 16.90 6.77
N ILE A 73 -9.38 16.49 8.01
CA ILE A 73 -8.54 15.31 8.28
C ILE A 73 -9.26 14.05 7.84
N ARG A 74 -10.56 13.95 8.16
CA ARG A 74 -11.43 12.85 7.72
C ARG A 74 -11.40 12.68 6.21
N THR A 75 -11.51 13.78 5.46
CA THR A 75 -11.46 13.75 3.99
C THR A 75 -10.12 13.25 3.47
N ILE A 76 -9.00 13.72 4.06
CA ILE A 76 -7.66 13.27 3.71
C ILE A 76 -7.49 11.76 3.97
N VAL A 77 -7.92 11.29 5.14
CA VAL A 77 -7.85 9.86 5.52
C VAL A 77 -8.63 8.99 4.53
N LEU A 78 -9.86 9.41 4.15
CA LEU A 78 -10.67 8.69 3.17
C LEU A 78 -10.02 8.63 1.79
N ILE A 79 -9.39 9.74 1.34
CA ILE A 79 -8.66 9.77 0.07
C ILE A 79 -7.43 8.85 0.13
N LEU A 80 -6.66 8.86 1.22
CA LEU A 80 -5.49 7.98 1.39
C LEU A 80 -5.88 6.50 1.41
N LEU A 81 -6.98 6.15 2.07
CA LEU A 81 -7.51 4.78 2.08
C LEU A 81 -7.99 4.38 0.69
N GLY A 82 -8.78 5.22 0.03
CA GLY A 82 -9.29 4.94 -1.32
C GLY A 82 -8.17 4.76 -2.35
N THR A 83 -7.19 5.67 -2.35
CA THR A 83 -6.01 5.57 -3.22
C THR A 83 -5.17 4.32 -2.90
N GLY A 84 -5.02 3.97 -1.63
CA GLY A 84 -4.31 2.76 -1.20
C GLY A 84 -4.96 1.48 -1.71
N VAL A 85 -6.29 1.38 -1.60
CA VAL A 85 -7.06 0.24 -2.11
C VAL A 85 -6.94 0.11 -3.63
N ILE A 86 -7.08 1.22 -4.37
CA ILE A 86 -6.95 1.23 -5.84
C ILE A 86 -5.53 0.83 -6.25
N ALA A 87 -4.51 1.40 -5.62
CA ALA A 87 -3.11 1.06 -5.89
C ALA A 87 -2.82 -0.42 -5.60
N GLY A 88 -3.33 -0.95 -4.49
CA GLY A 88 -3.20 -2.36 -4.13
C GLY A 88 -3.86 -3.28 -5.16
N PHE A 89 -5.07 -2.94 -5.63
CA PHE A 89 -5.76 -3.70 -6.66
C PHE A 89 -4.98 -3.72 -7.99
N LEU A 90 -4.46 -2.56 -8.42
CA LEU A 90 -3.65 -2.45 -9.63
C LEU A 90 -2.32 -3.21 -9.49
N ALA A 91 -1.69 -3.17 -8.31
CA ALA A 91 -0.49 -3.95 -8.02
C ALA A 91 -0.74 -5.44 -8.22
N VAL A 92 -1.84 -5.97 -7.66
CA VAL A 92 -2.23 -7.38 -7.83
C VAL A 92 -2.56 -7.69 -9.28
N ALA A 93 -3.31 -6.83 -9.97
CA ALA A 93 -3.65 -7.02 -11.39
C ALA A 93 -2.39 -7.12 -12.27
N PHE A 94 -1.39 -6.27 -12.03
CA PHE A 94 -0.10 -6.33 -12.75
C PHE A 94 0.71 -7.57 -12.40
N ALA A 95 0.74 -7.99 -11.13
CA ALA A 95 1.40 -9.24 -10.73
C ALA A 95 0.75 -10.46 -11.40
N VAL A 96 -0.58 -10.53 -11.41
CA VAL A 96 -1.33 -11.60 -12.06
C VAL A 96 -1.07 -11.58 -13.56
N ARG A 97 -1.15 -10.41 -14.20
CA ARG A 97 -0.86 -10.26 -15.64
C ARG A 97 0.56 -10.70 -15.99
N ALA A 98 1.55 -10.38 -15.15
CA ALA A 98 2.93 -10.81 -15.33
C ALA A 98 3.09 -12.34 -15.15
N SER A 99 2.31 -12.96 -14.26
CA SER A 99 2.39 -14.41 -13.99
C SER A 99 1.72 -15.30 -15.04
N ILE A 100 0.62 -14.83 -15.65
CA ILE A 100 -0.10 -15.60 -16.68
C ILE A 100 0.62 -15.49 -18.03
N GLY A 101 1.23 -14.33 -18.33
CA GLY A 101 1.72 -14.01 -19.68
C GLY A 101 0.56 -13.79 -20.68
N TRP A 102 0.79 -13.10 -21.78
CA TRP A 102 -0.17 -13.08 -22.89
C TRP A 102 0.13 -14.27 -23.81
N PRO A 103 -0.85 -15.03 -24.29
CA PRO A 103 -0.59 -16.00 -25.36
C PRO A 103 -0.11 -15.26 -26.61
N ALA A 104 0.98 -15.73 -27.23
CA ALA A 104 1.37 -15.22 -28.55
C ALA A 104 0.17 -15.36 -29.49
N ASN A 105 -0.27 -14.27 -30.11
CA ASN A 105 -1.31 -14.35 -31.13
C ASN A 105 -0.83 -15.37 -32.18
N ALA A 106 -1.63 -16.40 -32.43
CA ALA A 106 -1.27 -17.70 -32.98
C ALA A 106 -0.68 -17.74 -34.41
N ALA A 107 -0.25 -16.59 -34.95
CA ALA A 107 0.24 -16.43 -36.31
C ALA A 107 1.77 -16.20 -36.42
N THR A 108 2.56 -16.43 -35.38
CA THR A 108 4.04 -16.43 -35.52
C THR A 108 4.50 -17.74 -36.16
N HIS A 109 4.43 -17.82 -37.49
CA HIS A 109 4.91 -18.97 -38.28
C HIS A 109 6.44 -18.95 -38.49
N ASP A 110 7.11 -17.84 -38.16
CA ASP A 110 8.56 -17.67 -38.31
C ASP A 110 9.25 -17.78 -36.93
N PRO A 111 10.25 -18.68 -36.74
CA PRO A 111 11.00 -18.79 -35.48
C PRO A 111 11.64 -17.46 -35.04
N MET A 112 12.01 -16.58 -35.97
CA MET A 112 12.59 -15.28 -35.65
C MET A 112 11.54 -14.26 -35.17
N SER A 113 10.27 -14.44 -35.55
CA SER A 113 9.14 -13.65 -35.02
C SER A 113 8.77 -14.09 -33.60
N LEU A 114 8.86 -15.40 -33.32
CA LEU A 114 8.64 -15.97 -32.00
C LEU A 114 9.70 -15.47 -30.99
N ALA A 115 10.99 -15.50 -31.37
CA ALA A 115 12.07 -15.02 -30.51
C ALA A 115 11.92 -13.53 -30.15
N ARG A 116 11.53 -12.69 -31.10
CA ARG A 116 11.26 -11.25 -30.87
C ARG A 116 10.06 -11.04 -29.95
N TRP A 117 9.02 -11.85 -30.10
CA TRP A 117 7.84 -11.81 -29.24
C TRP A 117 8.21 -12.21 -27.79
N GLU A 118 8.96 -13.30 -27.61
CA GLU A 118 9.42 -13.75 -26.29
C GLU A 118 10.22 -12.67 -25.56
N GLN A 119 11.19 -12.05 -26.24
CA GLN A 119 11.98 -10.95 -25.66
C GLN A 119 11.10 -9.75 -25.24
N ARG A 120 10.08 -9.42 -26.05
CA ARG A 120 9.14 -8.35 -25.73
C ARG A 120 8.28 -8.69 -24.52
N GLU A 121 7.74 -9.92 -24.46
CA GLU A 121 6.90 -10.34 -23.33
C GLU A 121 7.70 -10.39 -22.03
N VAL A 122 8.96 -10.85 -22.06
CA VAL A 122 9.87 -10.79 -20.90
C VAL A 122 10.08 -9.36 -20.43
N THR A 123 10.39 -8.44 -21.35
CA THR A 123 10.61 -7.03 -21.02
C THR A 123 9.36 -6.37 -20.43
N LEU A 124 8.18 -6.69 -20.97
CA LEU A 124 6.90 -6.22 -20.44
C LEU A 124 6.60 -6.82 -19.06
N GLY A 125 6.86 -8.12 -18.87
CA GLY A 125 6.68 -8.80 -17.60
C GLY A 125 7.54 -8.19 -16.49
N VAL A 126 8.82 -7.91 -16.76
CA VAL A 126 9.72 -7.23 -15.81
C VAL A 126 9.18 -5.84 -15.44
N ARG A 127 8.75 -5.05 -16.43
CA ARG A 127 8.16 -3.72 -16.17
C ARG A 127 6.88 -3.80 -15.34
N LEU A 128 6.00 -4.76 -15.63
CA LEU A 128 4.77 -4.97 -14.88
C LEU A 128 5.04 -5.38 -13.42
N ILE A 129 6.06 -6.22 -13.19
CA ILE A 129 6.49 -6.58 -11.83
C ILE A 129 7.04 -5.35 -11.09
N GLN A 130 7.86 -4.53 -11.75
CA GLN A 130 8.37 -3.29 -11.15
C GLN A 130 7.22 -2.33 -10.78
N TRP A 131 6.25 -2.13 -11.69
CA TRP A 131 5.06 -1.32 -11.41
C TRP A 131 4.19 -1.92 -10.30
N SER A 132 4.08 -3.24 -10.25
CA SER A 132 3.38 -3.94 -9.17
C SER A 132 4.02 -3.67 -7.81
N MET A 133 5.35 -3.75 -7.72
CA MET A 133 6.09 -3.46 -6.50
C MET A 133 5.95 -2.00 -6.05
N THR A 134 6.04 -1.04 -6.97
CA THR A 134 5.90 0.39 -6.63
C THR A 134 4.49 0.71 -6.16
N LEU A 135 3.46 0.18 -6.84
CA LEU A 135 2.06 0.35 -6.44
C LEU A 135 1.75 -0.33 -5.11
N ALA A 136 2.32 -1.51 -4.85
CA ALA A 136 2.18 -2.18 -3.56
C ALA A 136 2.80 -1.35 -2.42
N GLY A 137 3.99 -0.78 -2.64
CA GLY A 137 4.63 0.12 -1.68
C GLY A 137 3.78 1.37 -1.41
N LEU A 138 3.22 1.99 -2.47
CA LEU A 138 2.34 3.14 -2.34
C LEU A 138 1.05 2.80 -1.59
N ALA A 139 0.47 1.64 -1.86
CA ALA A 139 -0.72 1.15 -1.18
C ALA A 139 -0.49 0.96 0.32
N ILE A 140 0.61 0.28 0.69
CA ILE A 140 0.98 0.08 2.09
C ILE A 140 1.27 1.42 2.76
N GLY A 141 2.04 2.29 2.11
CA GLY A 141 2.39 3.60 2.64
C GLY A 141 1.16 4.48 2.91
N SER A 142 0.23 4.56 1.97
CA SER A 142 -0.98 5.38 2.14
C SER A 142 -1.89 4.82 3.24
N ILE A 143 -2.03 3.50 3.34
CA ILE A 143 -2.80 2.86 4.42
C ILE A 143 -2.16 3.13 5.79
N LEU A 144 -0.83 3.01 5.90
CA LEU A 144 -0.12 3.28 7.15
C LEU A 144 -0.24 4.74 7.58
N VAL A 145 -0.13 5.69 6.64
CA VAL A 145 -0.32 7.12 6.94
C VAL A 145 -1.76 7.40 7.34
N ALA A 146 -2.74 6.83 6.63
CA ALA A 146 -4.14 6.95 7.02
C ALA A 146 -4.39 6.42 8.43
N LEU A 147 -3.85 5.25 8.76
CA LEU A 147 -3.96 4.66 10.10
C LEU A 147 -3.31 5.54 11.16
N ALA A 148 -2.11 6.06 10.88
CA ALA A 148 -1.40 6.97 11.79
C ALA A 148 -2.18 8.26 12.08
N LEU A 149 -2.83 8.83 11.06
CA LEU A 149 -3.71 10.00 11.22
C LEU A 149 -5.02 9.68 11.93
N SER A 150 -5.44 8.42 11.91
CA SER A 150 -6.69 7.97 12.55
C SER A 150 -6.49 7.57 14.00
N LEU A 151 -5.24 7.36 14.44
CA LEU A 151 -4.97 7.04 15.84
C LEU A 151 -5.28 8.27 16.71
N PRO A 152 -5.99 8.10 17.84
CA PRO A 152 -6.18 9.20 18.77
C PRO A 152 -4.81 9.73 19.19
N ALA A 153 -4.65 11.05 19.15
CA ALA A 153 -3.46 11.67 19.70
C ALA A 153 -3.29 11.18 21.16
N PRO A 154 -2.07 10.89 21.62
CA PRO A 154 -1.85 10.56 23.02
C PRO A 154 -2.31 11.75 23.85
N THR A 155 -3.53 11.67 24.38
CA THR A 155 -4.05 12.63 25.33
C THR A 155 -3.21 12.45 26.57
N SER A 156 -2.39 13.43 26.91
CA SER A 156 -1.95 13.54 28.30
C SER A 156 -3.23 13.53 29.14
N ASP A 157 -3.35 12.57 30.04
CA ASP A 157 -4.52 12.40 30.92
C ASP A 157 -4.85 13.66 31.74
N ARG A 158 -3.95 14.66 31.72
CA ARG A 158 -4.11 15.91 32.43
C ARG A 158 -3.62 17.08 31.58
N VAL A 159 -4.36 18.17 31.69
CA VAL A 159 -4.09 19.45 31.04
C VAL A 159 -3.80 20.46 32.14
N LEU A 160 -2.65 21.13 32.05
CA LEU A 160 -2.26 22.25 32.90
C LEU A 160 -2.57 23.55 32.18
N ILE A 161 -3.42 24.36 32.79
CA ILE A 161 -3.89 25.65 32.27
C ILE A 161 -3.30 26.73 33.13
N HIS A 162 -2.55 27.64 32.50
CA HIS A 162 -2.04 28.83 33.17
C HIS A 162 -3.03 29.99 32.97
N THR A 163 -3.57 30.52 34.06
CA THR A 163 -4.39 31.73 34.05
C THR A 163 -3.57 32.96 34.33
N VAL A 164 -4.02 34.11 33.83
CA VAL A 164 -3.35 35.40 34.06
C VAL A 164 -3.57 35.88 35.49
N SER A 165 -4.75 35.59 36.05
CA SER A 165 -5.24 36.11 37.32
C SER A 165 -4.95 35.23 38.55
N GLU A 166 -5.09 33.91 38.44
CA GLU A 166 -5.22 33.02 39.60
C GLU A 166 -4.19 31.86 39.66
N GLY A 167 -3.24 31.81 38.72
CA GLY A 167 -2.19 30.79 38.69
C GLY A 167 -2.52 29.60 37.78
N SER A 168 -2.01 28.41 38.10
CA SER A 168 -2.13 27.23 37.24
C SER A 168 -3.14 26.20 37.77
N TYR A 169 -4.07 25.79 36.91
CA TYR A 169 -5.06 24.75 37.20
C TYR A 169 -4.71 23.48 36.44
N CYS A 170 -4.75 22.33 37.13
CA CYS A 170 -4.56 21.04 36.50
C CYS A 170 -5.85 20.24 36.53
N SER A 171 -6.29 19.75 35.37
CA SER A 171 -7.55 19.02 35.24
C SER A 171 -7.39 17.85 34.28
N ALA A 172 -8.15 16.77 34.53
CA ALA A 172 -8.20 15.62 33.64
C ALA A 172 -9.15 15.85 32.44
N ASP A 173 -10.18 16.68 32.64
CA ASP A 173 -11.19 16.97 31.62
C ASP A 173 -11.36 18.48 31.46
N ILE A 174 -11.15 18.95 30.23
CA ILE A 174 -11.47 20.32 29.83
C ILE A 174 -12.58 20.30 28.79
N ALA A 175 -13.66 21.01 29.08
CA ALA A 175 -14.69 21.32 28.08
C ALA A 175 -14.60 22.81 27.76
N LEU A 176 -14.28 23.13 26.50
CA LEU A 176 -14.18 24.49 26.00
C LEU A 176 -15.52 24.92 25.39
N ASP A 177 -16.13 25.96 25.97
CA ASP A 177 -17.25 26.69 25.36
C ASP A 177 -16.73 27.96 24.65
N LYS A 178 -17.63 28.71 24.00
CA LYS A 178 -17.33 29.98 23.33
C LYS A 178 -16.75 31.01 24.30
N GLU A 179 -17.24 31.05 25.53
CA GLU A 179 -16.87 32.07 26.53
C GLU A 179 -16.05 31.52 27.71
N PHE A 180 -16.24 30.25 28.09
CA PHE A 180 -15.65 29.68 29.29
C PHE A 180 -14.95 28.34 29.01
N ALA A 181 -13.85 28.09 29.72
CA ALA A 181 -13.33 26.75 29.92
C ALA A 181 -13.92 26.17 31.20
N HIS A 182 -14.59 25.02 31.06
CA HIS A 182 -15.08 24.23 32.17
C HIS A 182 -14.04 23.18 32.54
N LEU A 183 -13.61 23.22 33.79
CA LEU A 183 -12.56 22.36 34.32
C LEU A 183 -13.12 21.50 35.44
N SER A 184 -12.81 20.21 35.40
CA SER A 184 -13.10 19.29 36.50
C SER A 184 -11.84 19.06 37.32
N VAL A 185 -11.77 19.63 38.52
CA VAL A 185 -10.65 19.47 39.46
C VAL A 185 -11.13 18.66 40.65
N GLY A 186 -10.97 17.35 40.59
CA GLY A 186 -11.51 16.42 41.59
C GLY A 186 -13.03 16.39 41.54
N SER A 187 -13.69 16.87 42.61
CA SER A 187 -15.15 16.99 42.69
C SER A 187 -15.67 18.41 42.40
N LEU A 188 -14.78 19.37 42.14
CA LEU A 188 -15.11 20.77 41.92
C LEU A 188 -15.10 21.09 40.42
N SER A 189 -16.19 21.72 39.97
CA SER A 189 -16.26 22.31 38.63
C SER A 189 -15.86 23.79 38.72
N VAL A 190 -14.78 24.15 38.02
CA VAL A 190 -14.30 25.52 37.93
C VAL A 190 -14.61 26.06 36.53
N LYS A 191 -15.18 27.26 36.46
CA LYS A 191 -15.37 27.98 35.20
C LYS A 191 -14.33 29.09 35.10
N ILE A 192 -13.54 29.08 34.03
CA ILE A 192 -12.52 30.09 33.77
C ILE A 192 -12.88 30.82 32.48
N PRO A 193 -12.96 32.16 32.47
CA PRO A 193 -13.15 32.93 31.24
C PRO A 193 -12.03 32.64 30.24
N ARG A 194 -12.38 32.45 28.96
CA ARG A 194 -11.39 32.07 27.94
C ARG A 194 -10.31 33.13 27.73
N GLU A 195 -10.65 34.39 27.95
CA GLU A 195 -9.73 35.54 27.92
C GLU A 195 -8.67 35.52 29.02
N ASP A 196 -8.93 34.78 30.11
CA ASP A 196 -8.02 34.66 31.24
C ASP A 196 -7.02 33.50 31.08
N ILE A 197 -7.15 32.72 30.00
CA ILE A 197 -6.28 31.58 29.70
C ILE A 197 -5.05 32.08 28.93
N SER A 198 -3.89 32.09 29.59
CA SER A 198 -2.62 32.48 28.97
C SER A 198 -2.03 31.36 28.11
N SER A 199 -2.09 30.11 28.57
CA SER A 199 -1.58 28.95 27.86
C SER A 199 -2.19 27.65 28.39
N ILE A 200 -2.25 26.65 27.50
CA ILE A 200 -2.72 25.30 27.79
C ILE A 200 -1.59 24.35 27.44
N SER A 201 -1.18 23.50 28.38
CA SER A 201 -0.09 22.53 28.19
C SER A 201 -0.52 21.13 28.64
N SER A 202 -0.14 20.13 27.86
CA SER A 202 -0.31 18.71 28.20
C SER A 202 0.76 18.30 29.23
N VAL A 203 0.37 17.79 30.39
CA VAL A 203 1.33 17.33 31.42
C VAL A 203 1.01 15.90 31.87
N ALA A 204 2.06 15.08 32.08
CA ALA A 204 1.88 13.72 32.58
C ALA A 204 1.52 13.69 34.08
N VAL A 205 2.02 14.65 34.86
CA VAL A 205 1.80 14.77 36.30
C VAL A 205 1.56 16.25 36.62
N CYS A 206 0.52 16.54 37.39
CA CYS A 206 0.26 17.89 37.89
C CYS A 206 1.30 18.26 38.95
N PRO A 207 1.82 19.49 38.96
CA PRO A 207 2.64 20.00 40.05
C PRO A 207 1.86 20.12 41.37
#